data_AF-E6LQ73-F1
#
_entry.id   AF-E6LQ73-F1
#
_cell.length_a   1.000
_cell.length_b   1.000
_cell.length_c   1.000
_cell.angle_alpha   90.00
_cell.angle_beta   90.00
_cell.angle_gamma   90.00
#
_symmetry.space_group_name_H-M   'P 1'
#
loop_
_entity.id
_entity.type
_entity.pdbx_description
1 polymer ?
#
loop_
_entity_poly.entity_id
_entity_poly.type
_entity_poly.pdbx_seq_one_letter_code
_entity_poly.pdbx_strand_id
1 'polypeptide(L)'
;MTENIEVFTQSSIKITDGENHIYIDPLGIKEEFCDADYILITHDHYDHFSPEDIKKVAYENTVLIVPEKMKAKALKEINFINKIESISPNQNKKINSLYIETIPAYNIIKPFHLKISGWVGYILEI
;
A
#
# COMPACT_ATOMS: atom_id res chain seq x y z
N MET A 1 8.43 2.27 20.71
CA MET A 1 7.39 2.41 19.68
C MET A 1 7.89 2.30 18.24
N THR A 2 9.18 2.46 17.93
CA THR A 2 9.70 2.25 16.55
C THR A 2 10.25 0.85 16.32
N GLU A 3 10.33 0.01 17.37
CA GLU A 3 10.80 -1.37 17.29
C GLU A 3 9.99 -2.25 16.33
N ASN A 4 8.75 -1.85 16.02
CA ASN A 4 7.85 -2.58 15.11
C ASN A 4 7.82 -1.99 13.69
N ILE A 5 8.73 -1.04 13.37
CA ILE A 5 8.81 -0.40 12.07
C ILE A 5 10.14 -0.77 11.42
N GLU A 6 10.06 -1.41 10.26
CA GLU A 6 11.21 -1.72 9.42
C GLU A 6 11.15 -0.88 8.14
N VAL A 7 12.29 -0.30 7.74
CA VAL A 7 12.42 0.48 6.50
C VAL A 7 13.35 -0.28 5.56
N PHE A 8 12.84 -0.71 4.41
CA PHE A 8 13.66 -1.41 3.42
C PHE A 8 14.46 -0.43 2.57
N THR A 9 13.76 0.55 1.96
CA THR A 9 14.34 1.62 1.13
C THR A 9 13.24 2.64 0.78
N GLN A 10 13.62 3.90 0.53
CA GLN A 10 12.66 4.96 0.12
C GLN A 10 11.40 5.01 1.01
N SER A 11 10.22 4.79 0.44
CA SER A 11 8.92 4.70 1.13
C SER A 11 8.48 3.29 1.49
N SER A 12 9.30 2.28 1.20
CA SER A 12 9.05 0.87 1.51
C SER A 12 9.22 0.62 3.00
N ILE A 13 8.11 0.45 3.69
CA ILE A 13 8.03 0.31 5.15
C ILE A 13 7.20 -0.93 5.49
N LYS A 14 7.65 -1.73 6.45
CA LYS A 14 6.83 -2.73 7.14
C LYS A 14 6.52 -2.23 8.55
N ILE A 15 5.27 -2.38 8.95
CA ILE A 15 4.80 -2.13 10.31
C ILE A 15 4.18 -3.42 10.86
N THR A 16 4.61 -3.84 12.04
CA THR A 16 4.01 -4.95 12.77
C THR A 16 3.11 -4.42 13.89
N ASP A 17 1.80 -4.51 13.71
CA ASP A 17 0.83 -4.16 14.75
C ASP A 17 0.30 -5.45 15.40
N GLY A 18 1.03 -5.91 16.41
CA GLY A 18 0.70 -7.09 17.22
C GLY A 18 0.59 -8.36 16.39
N GLU A 19 -0.59 -8.55 15.79
CA GLU A 19 -0.97 -9.71 14.98
C GLU A 19 -0.77 -9.51 13.46
N ASN A 20 -0.70 -8.26 12.97
CA ASN A 20 -0.71 -8.00 11.52
C ASN A 20 0.64 -7.45 11.02
N HIS A 21 1.05 -7.89 9.83
CA HIS A 21 2.13 -7.31 9.05
C HIS A 21 1.58 -6.43 7.93
N ILE A 22 1.87 -5.13 8.02
CA ILE A 22 1.40 -4.10 7.10
C ILE A 22 2.59 -3.59 6.31
N TYR A 23 2.59 -3.83 5.00
CA TYR A 23 3.59 -3.31 4.09
C TYR A 23 3.07 -2.09 3.33
N ILE A 24 3.86 -1.03 3.27
CA ILE A 24 3.56 0.21 2.56
C ILE A 24 4.57 0.35 1.43
N ASP A 25 4.08 0.53 0.21
CA ASP A 25 4.89 0.71 -1.01
C ASP A 25 6.10 -0.25 -1.12
N PRO A 26 5.90 -1.60 -1.11
CA PRO A 26 7.00 -2.55 -1.15
C PRO A 26 7.94 -2.29 -2.34
N LEU A 27 9.20 -2.03 -2.03
CA LEU A 27 10.26 -1.81 -3.00
C LEU A 27 11.59 -2.37 -2.47
N GLY A 28 12.38 -2.96 -3.37
CA GLY A 28 13.75 -3.40 -3.06
C GLY A 28 13.80 -4.56 -2.07
N ILE A 29 12.74 -5.38 -2.03
CA ILE A 29 12.60 -6.52 -1.13
C ILE A 29 13.56 -7.62 -1.59
N LYS A 30 14.49 -8.01 -0.72
CA LYS A 30 15.55 -8.98 -1.08
C LYS A 30 15.16 -10.44 -0.83
N GLU A 31 14.22 -10.66 0.08
CA GLU A 31 13.83 -11.97 0.58
C GLU A 31 12.34 -12.23 0.27
N GLU A 32 11.95 -13.49 0.15
CA GLU A 32 10.54 -13.88 0.06
C GLU A 32 9.96 -14.02 1.48
N PHE A 33 9.41 -12.92 1.99
CA PHE A 33 8.81 -12.88 3.32
C PHE A 33 7.46 -13.60 3.39
N CYS A 34 6.63 -13.45 2.34
CA CYS A 34 5.34 -14.11 2.21
C CYS A 34 4.46 -14.04 3.48
N ASP A 35 4.45 -12.89 4.16
CA ASP A 35 3.81 -12.71 5.47
C ASP A 35 2.95 -11.44 5.56
N ALA A 36 2.72 -10.72 4.45
CA ALA A 36 1.98 -9.47 4.45
C ALA A 36 0.47 -9.70 4.57
N ASP A 37 -0.14 -9.32 5.69
CA ASP A 37 -1.60 -9.31 5.84
C ASP A 37 -2.22 -8.20 4.99
N TYR A 38 -1.58 -7.04 4.98
CA TYR A 38 -2.01 -5.88 4.20
C TYR A 38 -0.83 -5.31 3.41
N ILE A 39 -1.09 -4.98 2.14
CA ILE A 39 -0.18 -4.19 1.30
C ILE A 39 -0.90 -2.92 0.90
N LEU A 40 -0.36 -1.76 1.26
CA LEU A 40 -0.93 -0.44 0.97
C LEU A 40 -0.05 0.25 -0.06
N ILE A 41 -0.64 0.67 -1.17
CA ILE A 41 0.06 1.40 -2.24
C ILE A 41 -0.42 2.83 -2.26
N THR A 42 0.46 3.81 -2.13
CA THR A 42 0.09 5.23 -2.11
C THR A 42 -0.27 5.75 -3.52
N HIS A 43 0.48 5.33 -4.53
CA HIS A 43 0.28 5.67 -5.94
C HIS A 43 1.05 4.75 -6.89
N ASP A 44 0.82 4.89 -8.20
CA ASP A 44 1.21 3.89 -9.19
C ASP A 44 2.54 4.15 -9.89
N HIS A 45 3.40 5.00 -9.33
CA HIS A 45 4.77 5.20 -9.80
C HIS A 45 5.64 3.97 -9.52
N TYR A 46 6.70 3.79 -10.30
CA TYR A 46 7.54 2.59 -10.27
C TYR A 46 8.31 2.40 -8.95
N ASP A 47 8.56 3.49 -8.23
CA ASP A 47 9.19 3.54 -6.91
C ASP A 47 8.20 3.32 -5.75
N HIS A 48 6.91 3.11 -6.05
CA HIS A 48 5.86 2.85 -5.06
C HIS A 48 5.05 1.58 -5.37
N PHE A 49 4.93 1.23 -6.65
CA PHE A 49 4.19 0.07 -7.14
C PHE A 49 5.11 -0.84 -7.93
N SER A 50 5.73 -1.80 -7.22
CA SER A 50 6.57 -2.85 -7.79
C SER A 50 5.86 -4.21 -7.69
N PRO A 51 5.22 -4.71 -8.78
CA PRO A 51 4.60 -6.04 -8.77
C PRO A 51 5.54 -7.16 -8.34
N GLU A 52 6.84 -7.04 -8.65
CA GLU A 52 7.86 -8.01 -8.26
C GLU A 52 8.09 -8.02 -6.75
N ASP A 53 8.16 -6.86 -6.10
CA ASP A 53 8.36 -6.78 -4.65
C ASP A 53 7.08 -7.05 -3.86
N ILE A 54 5.92 -6.63 -4.39
CA ILE A 54 4.59 -7.00 -3.86
C ILE A 54 4.47 -8.54 -3.80
N LYS A 55 4.94 -9.25 -4.84
CA LYS A 55 4.90 -10.71 -4.88
C LYS A 55 5.72 -11.38 -3.79
N LYS A 56 6.87 -10.81 -3.43
CA LYS A 56 7.78 -11.38 -2.41
C LYS A 56 7.21 -11.30 -1.00
N VAL A 57 6.33 -10.34 -0.74
CA VAL A 57 5.73 -10.14 0.60
C VAL A 57 4.33 -10.73 0.71
N ALA A 58 3.62 -10.89 -0.42
CA ALA A 58 2.26 -11.40 -0.45
C ALA A 58 2.16 -12.92 -0.18
N TYR A 59 1.07 -13.32 0.44
CA TYR A 59 0.61 -14.70 0.63
C TYR A 59 -0.87 -14.84 0.29
N GLU A 60 -1.44 -16.04 0.48
CA GLU A 60 -2.80 -16.38 0.04
C GLU A 60 -3.90 -15.42 0.56
N ASN A 61 -3.77 -14.94 1.80
CA ASN A 61 -4.79 -14.08 2.44
C ASN A 61 -4.47 -12.59 2.40
N THR A 62 -3.38 -12.19 1.73
CA THR A 62 -3.00 -10.78 1.62
C THR A 62 -4.14 -9.94 1.04
N VAL A 63 -4.39 -8.78 1.64
CA VAL A 63 -5.26 -7.75 1.07
C VAL A 63 -4.42 -6.63 0.49
N LEU A 64 -4.50 -6.45 -0.82
CA LEU A 64 -3.87 -5.31 -1.50
C LEU A 64 -4.85 -4.13 -1.50
N ILE A 65 -4.42 -2.98 -1.00
CA ILE A 65 -5.21 -1.76 -0.88
C ILE A 65 -4.56 -0.69 -1.75
N VAL A 66 -5.32 -0.17 -2.72
CA VAL A 66 -4.82 0.80 -3.70
C VAL A 66 -5.76 2.00 -3.88
N PRO A 67 -5.28 3.17 -4.35
CA PRO A 67 -6.14 4.24 -4.82
C PRO A 67 -7.15 3.77 -5.87
N GLU A 68 -8.39 4.24 -5.79
CA GLU A 68 -9.47 3.88 -6.72
C GLU A 68 -9.05 4.06 -8.18
N LYS A 69 -8.33 5.14 -8.48
CA LYS A 69 -7.89 5.45 -9.84
C LYS A 69 -6.85 4.49 -10.40
N MET A 70 -6.11 3.78 -9.56
CA MET A 70 -5.14 2.76 -10.01
C MET A 70 -5.68 1.32 -9.92
N LYS A 71 -6.92 1.13 -9.45
CA LYS A 71 -7.53 -0.20 -9.29
C LYS A 71 -7.46 -1.05 -10.55
N ALA A 72 -7.76 -0.46 -11.71
CA ALA A 72 -7.71 -1.16 -12.99
C ALA A 72 -6.28 -1.64 -13.35
N LYS A 73 -5.26 -0.84 -13.03
CA LYS A 73 -3.85 -1.21 -13.20
C LYS A 73 -3.46 -2.33 -12.24
N ALA A 74 -3.83 -2.21 -10.96
CA ALA A 74 -3.57 -3.23 -9.96
C ALA A 74 -4.19 -4.58 -10.34
N LEU A 75 -5.46 -4.62 -10.77
CA LEU A 75 -6.13 -5.84 -11.24
C LEU A 75 -5.46 -6.48 -12.47
N LYS A 76 -4.81 -5.66 -13.31
CA LYS A 76 -4.11 -6.14 -14.50
C LYS A 76 -2.73 -6.72 -14.16
N GLU A 77 -1.99 -6.06 -13.28
CA GLU A 77 -0.58 -6.38 -13.00
C GLU A 77 -0.40 -7.33 -11.80
N ILE A 78 -1.35 -7.36 -10.87
CA ILE A 78 -1.33 -8.22 -9.68
C ILE A 78 -2.38 -9.32 -9.83
N ASN A 79 -1.98 -10.43 -10.44
CA ASN A 79 -2.85 -11.59 -10.69
C ASN A 79 -2.70 -12.72 -9.64
N PHE A 80 -1.86 -12.51 -8.63
CA PHE A 80 -1.52 -13.49 -7.59
C PHE A 80 -2.11 -13.15 -6.21
N ILE A 81 -2.78 -12.00 -6.07
CA ILE A 81 -3.53 -11.61 -4.87
C ILE A 81 -5.02 -11.63 -5.20
N ASN A 82 -5.79 -12.38 -4.41
CA ASN A 82 -7.23 -12.57 -4.66
C ASN A 82 -8.09 -11.38 -4.20
N LYS A 83 -7.66 -10.63 -3.19
CA LYS A 83 -8.42 -9.54 -2.60
C LYS A 83 -7.73 -8.20 -2.82
N ILE A 84 -8.23 -7.45 -3.81
CA ILE A 84 -7.80 -6.08 -4.10
C ILE A 84 -8.92 -5.12 -3.71
N GLU A 85 -8.68 -4.36 -2.65
CA GLU A 85 -9.55 -3.29 -2.18
C GLU A 85 -9.09 -1.95 -2.74
N SER A 86 -10.06 -1.07 -3.00
CA SER A 86 -9.78 0.29 -3.43
C SER A 86 -10.29 1.32 -2.44
N ILE A 87 -9.61 2.48 -2.42
CA ILE A 87 -9.90 3.59 -1.53
C ILE A 87 -9.76 4.94 -2.25
N SER A 88 -10.55 5.93 -1.84
CA SER A 88 -10.48 7.30 -2.36
C SER A 88 -9.89 8.25 -1.30
N PRO A 89 -9.42 9.45 -1.66
CA PRO A 89 -8.99 10.46 -0.68
C PRO A 89 -10.13 10.89 0.25
N ASN A 90 -9.81 11.25 1.50
CA ASN A 90 -10.75 11.65 2.56
C ASN A 90 -11.77 10.56 2.91
N GLN A 91 -11.34 9.30 2.91
CA GLN A 91 -12.19 8.15 3.21
C GLN A 91 -11.74 7.48 4.50
N ASN A 92 -12.71 7.15 5.35
CA ASN A 92 -12.54 6.26 6.49
C ASN A 92 -13.11 4.89 6.13
N LYS A 93 -12.33 3.83 6.30
CA LYS A 93 -12.73 2.46 5.95
C LYS A 93 -12.11 1.46 6.92
N LYS A 94 -12.93 0.50 7.36
CA LYS A 94 -12.45 -0.72 8.03
C LYS A 94 -12.33 -1.83 7.00
N ILE A 95 -11.14 -2.43 6.89
CA ILE A 95 -10.86 -3.59 6.04
C ILE A 95 -10.39 -4.71 6.95
N ASN A 96 -11.23 -5.73 7.14
CA ASN A 96 -11.01 -6.77 8.15
C ASN A 96 -10.77 -6.14 9.55
N SER A 97 -9.60 -6.32 10.16
CA SER A 97 -9.22 -5.71 11.45
C SER A 97 -8.64 -4.30 11.30
N LEU A 98 -8.13 -3.94 10.12
CA LEU A 98 -7.40 -2.69 9.89
C LEU A 98 -8.35 -1.50 9.68
N TYR A 99 -8.16 -0.44 10.46
CA TYR A 99 -8.85 0.84 10.31
C TYR A 99 -7.94 1.83 9.59
N ILE A 100 -8.48 2.43 8.52
CA ILE A 100 -7.73 3.32 7.63
C ILE A 100 -8.51 4.62 7.43
N GLU A 101 -7.82 5.74 7.61
CA GLU A 101 -8.20 7.04 7.05
C GLU A 101 -7.24 7.41 5.90
N THR A 102 -7.75 8.05 4.86
CA THR A 102 -6.94 8.53 3.73
C THR A 102 -6.95 10.04 3.60
N ILE A 103 -5.78 10.60 3.26
CA ILE A 103 -5.62 12.01 2.94
C ILE A 103 -5.20 12.18 1.48
N PRO A 104 -5.62 13.24 0.76
CA PRO A 104 -5.19 13.47 -0.61
C PRO A 104 -3.68 13.73 -0.72
N ALA A 105 -3.00 13.02 -1.62
CA ALA A 105 -1.57 13.21 -1.92
C ALA A 105 -1.38 13.83 -3.31
N TYR A 106 -0.96 15.10 -3.37
CA TYR A 106 -0.72 15.82 -4.64
C TYR A 106 0.18 17.05 -4.45
N ASN A 107 0.81 17.50 -5.54
CA ASN A 107 1.57 18.74 -5.55
C ASN A 107 0.66 19.95 -5.81
N ILE A 108 0.90 21.03 -5.07
CA ILE A 108 0.16 22.31 -5.23
C ILE A 108 0.75 23.14 -6.38
N ILE A 109 2.08 23.09 -6.56
CA ILE A 109 2.81 23.97 -7.48
C ILE A 109 3.36 23.21 -8.69
N LYS A 110 4.00 22.05 -8.45
CA LYS A 110 4.63 21.27 -9.53
C LYS A 110 3.58 20.44 -10.29
N PRO A 111 3.70 20.28 -11.61
CA PRO A 111 2.74 19.52 -12.43
C PRO A 111 2.89 17.99 -12.32
N PHE A 112 3.70 17.51 -11.37
CA PHE A 112 3.90 16.09 -11.10
C PHE A 112 2.99 15.72 -9.92
N HIS A 113 2.27 14.59 -9.91
CA HIS A 113 1.28 14.26 -8.87
C HIS A 113 0.09 15.23 -8.82
N LEU A 114 -0.76 15.18 -9.85
CA LEU A 114 -1.94 16.04 -9.95
C LEU A 114 -3.03 15.59 -8.96
N LYS A 115 -3.79 16.53 -8.40
CA LYS A 115 -4.94 16.24 -7.53
C LYS A 115 -5.95 15.29 -8.18
N ILE A 116 -6.10 15.37 -9.51
CA ILE A 116 -7.00 14.49 -10.26
C ILE A 116 -6.53 13.04 -10.27
N SER A 117 -5.27 12.73 -9.95
CA SER A 117 -4.78 11.35 -9.88
C SER A 117 -5.41 10.57 -8.71
N GLY A 118 -5.99 11.24 -7.72
CA GLY A 118 -6.72 10.58 -6.63
C GLY A 118 -5.84 9.71 -5.72
N TRP A 119 -4.53 9.98 -5.70
CA TRP A 119 -3.56 9.31 -4.83
C TRP A 119 -3.74 9.70 -3.37
N VAL A 120 -3.29 8.82 -2.48
CA VAL A 120 -3.59 8.92 -1.05
C VAL A 120 -2.34 8.76 -0.19
N GLY A 121 -2.31 9.49 0.93
CA GLY A 121 -1.58 9.09 2.11
C GLY A 121 -2.51 8.31 3.04
N TYR A 122 -1.93 7.48 3.92
CA TYR A 122 -2.67 6.65 4.86
C TYR A 122 -2.41 7.09 6.30
N ILE A 123 -3.47 7.13 7.09
CA ILE A 123 -3.44 7.22 8.56
C ILE A 123 -3.96 5.87 9.06
N LEU A 124 -3.11 5.18 9.83
CA LEU A 124 -3.40 3.85 10.38
C LEU A 124 -3.66 3.97 11.88
N GLU A 125 -4.71 3.31 12.36
CA GLU A 125 -4.96 3.12 13.78
C GLU A 125 -4.40 1.74 14.17
N ILE A 126 -3.23 1.76 14.83
CA ILE A 126 -2.35 0.63 15.19
C ILE A 126 -1.67 0.90 16.54
#